data_AF-A0A0A9WMF4-F1
#
_entry.id   AF-A0A0A9WMF4-F1
#
_cell.length_a   1.000
_cell.length_b   1.000
_cell.length_c   1.000
_cell.angle_alpha   90.00
_cell.angle_beta   90.00
_cell.angle_gamma   90.00
#
_symmetry.space_group_name_H-M   'P 1'
#
loop_
_entity.id
_entity.type
_entity.pdbx_description
1 polymer ?
#
loop_
_entity_poly.entity_id
_entity_poly.type
_entity_poly.pdbx_seq_one_letter_code
_entity_poly.pdbx_strand_id
1 'polypeptide(L)'
;ALTWLQNIKDPHGRLARWALRMQQYDYELKHRPGKSNVVADALSRAYEDLPIAPLATPNVQDKWYEGMVNKVLEQPSSYPRWRVSENGRLFKYVLSRRDMLGTEDPWKLVVAKPDRSKILHECHDDPQAAHLGTFKTISRLRLKYYWPGMAQDTYKYVKHCKVCLSQKP
;
A
#
# COMPACT_ATOMS: atom_id res chain seq x y z
N ALA A 1 -21.24 10.17 -13.24
CA ALA A 1 -20.18 10.90 -12.51
C ALA A 1 -19.48 11.92 -13.40
N LEU A 2 -18.93 11.54 -14.57
CA LEU A 2 -18.24 12.48 -15.47
C LEU A 2 -19.16 13.38 -16.32
N THR A 3 -20.42 13.02 -16.56
CA THR A 3 -21.41 13.90 -17.23
C THR A 3 -21.61 15.24 -16.51
N TRP A 4 -21.35 15.27 -15.21
CA TRP A 4 -21.39 16.50 -14.42
C TRP A 4 -20.19 17.44 -14.72
N LEU A 5 -19.03 16.90 -15.12
CA LEU A 5 -17.81 17.68 -15.38
C LEU A 5 -17.99 18.66 -16.56
N GLN A 6 -18.81 18.31 -17.55
CA GLN A 6 -19.11 19.18 -18.71
C GLN A 6 -20.02 20.36 -18.37
N ASN A 7 -20.75 20.29 -17.24
CA ASN A 7 -21.73 21.29 -16.83
C ASN A 7 -21.26 22.15 -15.64
N ILE A 8 -20.01 22.00 -15.21
CA ILE A 8 -19.44 22.86 -14.19
C ILE A 8 -19.22 24.24 -14.79
N LYS A 9 -19.87 25.26 -14.20
CA LYS A 9 -19.70 26.66 -14.61
C LYS A 9 -18.31 27.22 -14.36
N ASP A 10 -17.61 26.74 -13.33
CA ASP A 10 -16.29 27.26 -12.95
C ASP A 10 -15.42 26.14 -12.34
N PRO A 11 -14.77 25.33 -13.19
CA PRO A 11 -13.95 24.22 -12.71
C PRO A 11 -12.61 24.77 -12.22
N HIS A 12 -12.25 24.44 -10.97
CA HIS A 12 -10.97 24.83 -10.36
C HIS A 12 -10.06 23.63 -10.06
N GLY A 13 -8.77 23.91 -9.92
CA GLY A 13 -7.77 22.97 -9.41
C GLY A 13 -7.64 21.69 -10.25
N ARG A 14 -7.98 20.54 -9.67
CA ARG A 14 -7.87 19.24 -10.36
C ARG A 14 -8.87 19.14 -11.51
N LEU A 15 -10.13 19.49 -11.29
CA LEU A 15 -11.20 19.31 -12.27
C LEU A 15 -10.99 20.14 -13.54
N ALA A 16 -10.48 21.38 -13.40
CA ALA A 16 -10.12 22.25 -14.53
C ALA A 16 -9.05 21.62 -15.44
N ARG A 17 -7.99 21.09 -14.83
CA ARG A 17 -6.88 20.44 -15.56
C ARG A 17 -7.34 19.19 -16.31
N TRP A 18 -8.22 18.39 -15.70
CA TRP A 18 -8.81 17.24 -16.39
C TRP A 18 -9.73 17.68 -17.53
N ALA A 19 -10.56 18.72 -17.36
CA ALA A 19 -11.41 19.24 -18.43
C ALA A 19 -10.60 19.72 -19.64
N LEU A 20 -9.54 20.51 -19.42
CA LEU A 20 -8.62 20.95 -20.47
C LEU A 20 -7.94 19.78 -21.19
N ARG A 21 -7.47 18.77 -20.43
CA ARG A 21 -6.84 17.59 -21.03
C ARG A 21 -7.82 16.75 -21.84
N MET A 22 -9.08 16.68 -21.45
CA MET A 22 -10.08 15.90 -22.18
C MET A 22 -10.57 16.62 -23.45
N GLN A 23 -10.56 17.96 -23.48
CA GLN A 23 -10.94 18.73 -24.67
C GLN A 23 -10.10 18.44 -25.92
N GLN A 24 -8.90 17.88 -25.76
CA GLN A 24 -8.04 17.52 -26.90
C GLN A 24 -8.47 16.23 -27.64
N TYR A 25 -9.50 15.54 -27.14
CA TYR A 25 -10.02 14.31 -27.72
C TYR A 25 -11.50 14.45 -28.08
N ASP A 26 -11.92 13.75 -29.13
CA ASP A 26 -13.33 13.49 -29.40
C ASP A 26 -13.78 12.29 -28.57
N TYR A 27 -14.70 12.52 -27.62
CA TYR A 27 -15.21 11.46 -26.75
C TYR A 27 -16.70 11.61 -26.45
N GLU A 28 -17.35 10.48 -26.21
CA GLU A 28 -18.76 10.43 -25.79
C GLU A 28 -18.85 9.88 -24.36
N LEU A 29 -19.48 10.63 -23.45
CA LEU A 29 -19.65 10.19 -22.06
C LEU A 29 -20.89 9.33 -21.90
N LYS A 30 -20.68 8.00 -21.77
CA LYS A 30 -21.76 7.05 -21.45
C LYS A 30 -21.77 6.74 -19.96
N HIS A 31 -22.89 7.01 -19.30
CA HIS A 31 -23.07 6.60 -17.90
C HIS A 31 -23.18 5.07 -17.80
N ARG A 32 -22.33 4.47 -16.97
CA ARG A 32 -22.42 3.05 -16.59
C ARG A 32 -22.72 2.95 -15.09
N PRO A 33 -23.85 2.33 -14.70
CA PRO A 33 -24.14 2.05 -13.30
C PRO A 33 -23.00 1.28 -12.62
N GLY A 34 -22.73 1.55 -11.34
CA GLY A 34 -21.62 0.90 -10.61
C GLY A 34 -21.68 -0.63 -10.64
N LYS A 35 -22.89 -1.22 -10.57
CA LYS A 35 -23.11 -2.67 -10.65
C LYS A 35 -22.62 -3.29 -11.97
N SER A 36 -22.63 -2.53 -13.07
CA SER A 36 -22.16 -2.99 -14.40
C SER A 36 -20.78 -2.46 -14.78
N ASN A 37 -20.13 -1.71 -13.87
CA ASN A 37 -18.78 -1.18 -14.03
C ASN A 37 -17.74 -2.01 -13.25
N VAL A 38 -17.98 -3.32 -13.18
CA VAL A 38 -17.19 -4.27 -12.37
C VAL A 38 -15.72 -4.28 -12.77
N VAL A 39 -15.41 -4.15 -14.06
CA VAL A 39 -14.01 -4.18 -14.56
C VAL A 39 -13.22 -2.96 -14.06
N ALA A 40 -13.76 -1.76 -14.16
CA ALA A 40 -13.07 -0.55 -13.68
C ALA A 40 -12.98 -0.52 -12.14
N ASP A 41 -14.03 -0.99 -11.45
CA ASP A 41 -14.00 -1.14 -9.99
C ASP A 41 -12.94 -2.17 -9.56
N ALA A 42 -12.88 -3.32 -10.23
CA ALA A 42 -11.87 -4.35 -10.02
C ALA A 42 -10.46 -3.81 -10.27
N LEU A 43 -10.21 -3.12 -11.39
CA LEU A 43 -8.90 -2.51 -11.67
C LEU A 43 -8.50 -1.45 -10.65
N SER A 44 -9.45 -0.65 -10.16
CA SER A 44 -9.17 0.35 -9.11
C SER A 44 -8.87 -0.26 -7.74
N ARG A 45 -9.24 -1.53 -7.54
CA ARG A 45 -9.07 -2.32 -6.31
C ARG A 45 -8.00 -3.40 -6.43
N ALA A 46 -7.58 -3.72 -7.64
CA ALA A 46 -6.52 -4.66 -7.94
C ALA A 46 -5.23 -4.05 -7.42
N TYR A 47 -4.81 -4.53 -6.27
CA TYR A 47 -3.43 -4.35 -5.86
C TYR A 47 -2.66 -5.39 -6.67
N GLU A 48 -1.80 -4.93 -7.59
CA GLU A 48 -0.84 -5.87 -8.19
C GLU A 48 -0.10 -6.59 -7.06
N ASP A 49 0.22 -7.85 -7.33
CA ASP A 49 0.88 -8.74 -6.42
C ASP A 49 2.33 -8.24 -6.24
N LEU A 50 2.51 -7.18 -5.44
CA LEU A 50 3.80 -6.52 -5.25
C LEU A 50 4.80 -7.61 -4.86
N PRO A 51 5.84 -7.90 -5.66
CA PRO A 51 6.79 -8.92 -5.29
C PRO A 51 7.24 -8.62 -3.86
N ILE A 52 7.23 -9.63 -3.00
CA ILE A 52 7.91 -9.50 -1.71
C ILE A 52 9.31 -9.09 -2.12
N ALA A 53 9.68 -7.83 -1.87
CA ALA A 53 10.94 -7.31 -2.35
C ALA A 53 12.01 -8.31 -1.92
N PRO A 54 13.03 -8.60 -2.75
CA PRO A 54 14.19 -9.33 -2.30
C PRO A 54 14.89 -8.44 -1.26
N LEU A 55 14.32 -8.42 -0.06
CA LEU A 55 14.88 -7.83 1.12
C LEU A 55 16.12 -8.68 1.37
N ALA A 56 17.25 -7.99 1.37
CA ALA A 56 18.53 -8.57 1.64
C ALA A 56 18.45 -9.35 2.96
N THR A 57 19.24 -10.42 3.02
CA THR A 57 19.53 -11.25 4.19
C THR A 57 19.45 -10.49 5.51
N PRO A 58 19.04 -11.14 6.62
CA PRO A 58 18.84 -10.51 7.93
C PRO A 58 19.96 -9.51 8.25
N ASN A 59 19.64 -8.23 8.03
CA ASN A 59 20.60 -7.14 8.10
C ASN A 59 20.86 -6.84 9.58
N VAL A 60 22.10 -7.09 10.00
CA VAL A 60 22.60 -7.28 11.39
C VAL A 60 22.63 -5.99 12.24
N GLN A 61 21.79 -5.01 11.92
CA GLN A 61 21.79 -3.69 12.58
C GLN A 61 20.47 -3.33 13.27
N ASP A 62 19.45 -4.18 13.15
CA ASP A 62 18.19 -4.01 13.89
C ASP A 62 18.16 -4.97 15.09
N LYS A 63 18.69 -4.50 16.22
CA LYS A 63 18.69 -5.25 17.50
C LYS A 63 17.30 -5.73 17.91
N TRP A 64 16.25 -4.98 17.58
CA TRP A 64 14.87 -5.40 17.89
C TRP A 64 14.47 -6.59 17.02
N TYR A 65 14.80 -6.54 15.72
CA TYR A 65 14.50 -7.62 14.78
C TYR A 65 15.21 -8.92 15.18
N GLU A 66 16.52 -8.84 15.41
CA GLU A 66 17.34 -9.99 15.86
C GLU A 66 16.82 -10.56 17.18
N GLY A 67 16.54 -9.68 18.16
CA GLY A 67 16.00 -10.11 19.44
C GLY A 67 14.65 -10.80 19.30
N MET A 68 13.81 -10.40 18.33
CA MET A 68 12.55 -11.09 18.06
C MET A 68 12.78 -12.43 17.36
N VAL A 69 13.70 -12.51 16.39
CA VAL A 69 14.08 -13.78 15.75
C VAL A 69 14.55 -14.79 16.80
N ASN A 70 15.48 -14.41 17.67
CA ASN A 70 16.02 -15.28 18.71
C ASN A 70 14.93 -15.76 19.67
N LYS A 71 14.05 -14.86 20.14
CA LYS A 71 12.91 -15.23 21.01
C LYS A 71 11.98 -16.25 20.38
N VAL A 72 11.69 -16.10 19.09
CA VAL A 72 10.80 -17.02 18.36
C VAL A 72 11.48 -18.37 18.12
N LEU A 73 12.79 -18.40 17.86
CA LEU A 73 13.56 -19.64 17.71
C LEU A 73 13.73 -20.38 19.04
N GLU A 74 14.00 -19.67 20.14
CA GLU A 74 14.22 -20.25 21.47
C GLU A 74 12.92 -20.78 22.10
N GLN A 75 11.81 -20.07 21.93
CA GLN A 75 10.52 -20.42 22.56
C GLN A 75 9.34 -20.29 21.59
N PRO A 76 9.23 -21.14 20.55
CA PRO A 76 8.18 -21.02 19.53
C PRO A 76 6.76 -21.03 20.12
N SER A 77 6.52 -21.87 21.14
CA SER A 77 5.21 -22.01 21.79
C SER A 77 4.74 -20.73 22.51
N SER A 78 5.67 -19.89 22.96
CA SER A 78 5.36 -18.58 23.57
C SER A 78 4.95 -17.53 22.53
N TYR A 79 5.24 -17.77 21.24
CA TYR A 79 5.02 -16.84 20.14
C TYR A 79 4.23 -17.48 18.98
N PRO A 80 3.01 -18.02 19.21
CA PRO A 80 2.26 -18.76 18.19
C PRO A 80 1.83 -17.93 16.98
N ARG A 81 1.86 -16.59 17.10
CA ARG A 81 1.58 -15.65 16.00
C ARG A 81 2.83 -15.14 15.31
N TRP A 82 3.96 -15.78 15.54
CA TRP A 82 5.23 -15.47 14.93
C TRP A 82 5.86 -16.74 14.41
N ARG A 83 6.62 -16.63 13.32
CA ARG A 83 7.42 -17.73 12.80
C ARG A 83 8.66 -17.18 12.12
N VAL A 84 9.72 -17.99 12.11
CA VAL A 84 10.93 -17.72 11.33
C VAL A 84 10.97 -18.76 10.21
N SER A 85 11.17 -18.32 8.97
CA SER A 85 11.34 -19.22 7.83
C SER A 85 12.77 -19.76 7.74
N GLU A 86 12.98 -20.77 6.91
CA GLU A 86 14.29 -21.41 6.69
C GLU A 86 15.40 -20.42 6.29
N ASN A 87 15.05 -19.35 5.57
CA ASN A 87 15.98 -18.28 5.20
C ASN A 87 16.14 -17.17 6.25
N GLY A 88 15.71 -17.41 7.51
CA GLY A 88 15.89 -16.48 8.62
C GLY A 88 14.97 -15.26 8.61
N ARG A 89 13.91 -15.26 7.80
CA ARG A 89 12.94 -14.15 7.76
C ARG A 89 11.86 -14.34 8.82
N LEU A 90 11.59 -13.27 9.56
CA LEU A 90 10.54 -13.22 10.57
C LEU A 90 9.19 -12.90 9.93
N PHE A 91 8.14 -13.62 10.32
CA PHE A 91 6.76 -13.38 9.90
C PHE A 91 5.86 -13.22 11.11
N LYS A 92 4.80 -12.43 10.94
CA LYS A 92 3.76 -12.22 11.96
C LYS A 92 2.38 -12.56 11.42
N TYR A 93 1.62 -13.34 12.16
CA TYR A 93 0.24 -13.67 11.86
C TYR A 93 -0.69 -12.51 12.24
N VAL A 94 -1.20 -11.81 11.23
CA VAL A 94 -2.10 -10.66 11.38
C VAL A 94 -3.35 -10.92 10.56
N LEU A 95 -4.49 -11.05 11.24
CA LEU A 95 -5.78 -11.19 10.58
C LEU A 95 -6.30 -9.82 10.12
N SER A 96 -6.46 -9.66 8.82
CA SER A 96 -7.21 -8.57 8.21
C SER A 96 -8.64 -9.01 7.85
N ARG A 97 -9.57 -8.06 7.76
CA ARG A 97 -10.95 -8.35 7.31
C ARG A 97 -11.01 -8.96 5.90
N ARG A 98 -10.00 -8.71 5.06
CA ARG A 98 -9.90 -9.31 3.73
C ARG A 98 -9.43 -10.77 3.79
N ASP A 99 -8.63 -11.11 4.79
CA ASP A 99 -8.07 -12.44 4.96
C ASP A 99 -9.17 -13.45 5.36
N MET A 100 -10.25 -12.97 5.99
CA MET A 100 -11.45 -13.76 6.29
C MET A 100 -12.21 -14.21 5.02
N LEU A 101 -11.94 -13.59 3.87
CA LEU A 101 -12.49 -14.00 2.56
C LEU A 101 -11.59 -15.04 1.86
N GLY A 102 -10.50 -15.48 2.50
CA GLY A 102 -9.60 -16.52 1.99
C GLY A 102 -8.70 -16.09 0.84
N THR A 103 -8.64 -14.79 0.51
CA THR A 103 -7.93 -14.30 -0.68
C THR A 103 -6.46 -14.00 -0.44
N GLU A 104 -6.01 -13.87 0.82
CA GLU A 104 -4.67 -13.37 1.15
C GLU A 104 -4.01 -14.16 2.29
N ASP A 105 -2.67 -14.31 2.24
CA ASP A 105 -1.89 -14.97 3.28
C ASP A 105 -1.89 -14.13 4.58
N PRO A 106 -2.39 -14.65 5.72
CA PRO A 106 -2.39 -13.92 7.00
C PRO A 106 -0.99 -13.72 7.60
N TRP A 107 0.03 -14.40 7.08
CA TRP A 107 1.42 -14.22 7.50
C TRP A 107 2.07 -13.06 6.78
N LYS A 108 2.37 -11.99 7.52
CA LYS A 108 3.00 -10.78 7.00
C LYS A 108 4.49 -10.80 7.28
N LEU A 109 5.30 -10.49 6.27
CA LEU A 109 6.75 -10.39 6.41
C LEU A 109 7.10 -9.23 7.35
N VAL A 110 7.90 -9.52 8.38
CA VAL A 110 8.38 -8.49 9.28
C VAL A 110 9.56 -7.78 8.64
N VAL A 111 9.50 -6.45 8.58
CA VAL A 111 10.51 -5.63 7.89
C VAL A 111 11.47 -5.01 8.91
N ALA A 112 12.76 -5.33 8.77
CA ALA A 112 13.83 -4.74 9.56
C ALA A 112 13.94 -3.24 9.28
N LYS A 113 14.38 -2.45 10.28
CA LYS A 113 14.46 -0.98 10.20
C LYS A 113 15.14 -0.43 8.93
N PRO A 114 16.27 -0.98 8.45
CA PRO A 114 16.95 -0.47 7.26
C PRO A 114 16.10 -0.55 5.98
N ASP A 115 15.23 -1.57 5.88
CA ASP A 115 14.46 -1.86 4.67
C ASP A 115 13.13 -1.12 4.60
N ARG A 116 12.64 -0.57 5.72
CA ARG A 116 11.32 0.09 5.81
C ARG A 116 11.17 1.23 4.81
N SER A 117 12.23 2.02 4.61
CA SER A 117 12.17 3.16 3.67
C SER A 117 12.01 2.71 2.23
N LYS A 118 12.68 1.61 1.84
CA LYS A 118 12.57 1.03 0.51
C LYS A 118 11.15 0.52 0.26
N ILE A 119 10.59 -0.24 1.21
CA ILE A 119 9.22 -0.75 1.13
C ILE A 119 8.19 0.38 1.09
N LEU A 120 8.40 1.46 1.85
CA LEU A 120 7.54 2.65 1.81
C LEU A 120 7.57 3.33 0.45
N HIS A 121 8.75 3.48 -0.16
CA HIS A 121 8.91 4.01 -1.50
C HIS A 121 8.18 3.16 -2.53
N GLU A 122 8.42 1.85 -2.56
CA GLU A 122 7.76 0.92 -3.49
C GLU A 122 6.22 0.92 -3.33
N CYS A 123 5.71 1.10 -2.11
CA CYS A 123 4.26 1.10 -1.88
C CYS A 123 3.57 2.46 -2.09
N HIS A 124 4.32 3.57 -2.08
CA HIS A 124 3.78 4.93 -2.19
C HIS A 124 4.09 5.60 -3.54
N ASP A 125 5.32 5.45 -4.02
CA ASP A 125 5.87 6.17 -5.17
C ASP A 125 5.78 5.34 -6.47
N ASP A 126 5.35 4.08 -6.37
CA ASP A 126 5.01 3.26 -7.52
C ASP A 126 4.00 4.00 -8.45
N PRO A 127 4.25 4.08 -9.77
CA PRO A 127 3.40 4.84 -10.68
C PRO A 127 1.92 4.42 -10.64
N GLN A 128 1.65 3.14 -10.37
CA GLN A 128 0.28 2.64 -10.20
C GLN A 128 -0.29 2.96 -8.80
N ALA A 129 0.58 3.10 -7.80
CA ALA A 129 0.25 3.62 -6.47
C ALA A 129 -0.07 5.11 -6.45
N ALA A 130 0.12 5.85 -7.55
CA ALA A 130 -0.37 7.22 -7.78
C ALA A 130 -0.22 8.18 -6.57
N HIS A 131 0.84 8.02 -5.76
CA HIS A 131 1.03 8.74 -4.49
C HIS A 131 -0.23 8.76 -3.60
N LEU A 132 -0.92 7.62 -3.53
CA LEU A 132 -2.15 7.49 -2.75
C LEU A 132 -1.90 7.94 -1.31
N GLY A 133 -2.87 8.66 -0.73
CA GLY A 133 -2.74 9.20 0.63
C GLY A 133 -2.51 8.12 1.68
N THR A 134 -2.05 8.52 2.88
CA THR A 134 -1.55 7.65 3.96
C THR A 134 -2.38 6.38 4.20
N PHE A 135 -3.70 6.48 4.26
CA PHE A 135 -4.58 5.33 4.52
C PHE A 135 -4.48 4.23 3.47
N LYS A 136 -4.39 4.60 2.20
CA LYS A 136 -4.28 3.64 1.10
C LYS A 136 -2.91 2.98 1.08
N THR A 137 -1.84 3.74 1.34
CA THR A 137 -0.48 3.18 1.51
C THR A 137 -0.43 2.19 2.68
N ILE A 138 -1.00 2.53 3.84
CA ILE A 138 -1.10 1.60 4.98
C ILE A 138 -1.89 0.34 4.58
N SER A 139 -2.98 0.50 3.83
CA SER A 139 -3.82 -0.62 3.41
C SER A 139 -3.05 -1.57 2.49
N ARG A 140 -2.23 -1.05 1.57
CA ARG A 140 -1.31 -1.83 0.72
C ARG A 140 -0.24 -2.55 1.54
N LEU A 141 0.43 -1.84 2.43
CA LEU A 141 1.49 -2.40 3.27
C LEU A 141 0.99 -3.60 4.09
N ARG A 142 -0.21 -3.49 4.67
CA ARG A 142 -0.81 -4.54 5.52
C ARG A 142 -1.09 -5.84 4.78
N LEU A 143 -1.12 -5.84 3.45
CA LEU A 143 -1.32 -7.06 2.66
C LEU A 143 -0.11 -7.99 2.79
N LYS A 144 1.11 -7.45 2.87
CA LYS A 144 2.35 -8.26 2.80
C LYS A 144 3.32 -8.03 3.95
N TYR A 145 3.29 -6.88 4.59
CA TYR A 145 4.33 -6.41 5.50
C TYR A 145 3.80 -6.07 6.89
N TYR A 146 4.71 -6.16 7.88
CA TYR A 146 4.47 -5.73 9.24
C TYR A 146 5.74 -5.15 9.87
N TRP A 147 5.61 -4.10 10.67
CA TRP A 147 6.60 -3.72 11.69
C TRP A 147 5.93 -2.87 12.78
N PRO A 148 6.48 -2.84 14.01
CA PRO A 148 6.02 -1.93 15.05
C PRO A 148 6.13 -0.48 14.58
N GLY A 149 5.06 0.30 14.71
CA GLY A 149 5.04 1.70 14.27
C GLY A 149 4.77 1.91 12.78
N MET A 150 4.46 0.87 12.01
CA MET A 150 4.22 0.96 10.54
C MET A 150 3.29 2.08 10.11
N ALA A 151 2.17 2.27 10.82
CA ALA A 151 1.24 3.35 10.49
C ALA A 151 1.85 4.74 10.67
N GLN A 152 2.65 4.93 11.72
CA GLN A 152 3.29 6.20 12.04
C GLN A 152 4.46 6.50 11.09
N ASP A 153 5.25 5.49 10.75
CA ASP A 153 6.31 5.60 9.74
C ASP A 153 5.71 5.96 8.37
N THR A 154 4.61 5.30 7.99
CA THR A 154 3.90 5.60 6.73
C THR A 154 3.35 7.03 6.72
N TYR A 155 2.76 7.48 7.83
CA TYR A 155 2.29 8.86 7.94
C TYR A 155 3.43 9.87 7.76
N LYS A 156 4.56 9.65 8.45
CA LYS A 156 5.75 10.51 8.33
C LYS A 156 6.27 10.53 6.90
N TYR A 157 6.36 9.37 6.25
CA TYR A 157 6.84 9.26 4.88
C TYR A 157 5.98 10.07 3.90
N VAL A 158 4.66 9.80 3.88
CA VAL A 158 3.71 10.47 2.99
C VAL A 158 3.63 11.97 3.26
N LYS A 159 3.75 12.40 4.53
CA LYS A 159 3.74 13.83 4.90
C LYS A 159 4.91 14.60 4.29
N HIS A 160 6.07 13.97 4.09
CA HIS A 160 7.25 14.58 3.51
C HIS A 160 7.41 14.31 2.00
N CYS A 161 6.46 13.63 1.36
CA CYS A 161 6.49 13.37 -0.07
C CYS A 161 6.31 14.67 -0.87
N LYS A 162 7.35 15.08 -1.62
CA LYS A 162 7.35 16.30 -2.43
C LYS A 162 6.23 16.32 -3.48
N VAL A 163 5.94 15.16 -4.08
CA VAL A 163 4.87 15.03 -5.10
C VAL A 163 3.49 15.20 -4.46
N CYS A 164 3.25 14.59 -3.29
CA CYS A 164 2.00 14.82 -2.56
C CYS A 164 1.86 16.28 -2.13
N LEU A 165 2.95 16.90 -1.66
CA LEU A 165 2.95 18.28 -1.19
C LEU A 165 2.65 19.26 -2.35
N SER A 166 3.23 19.06 -3.53
CA SER A 166 2.95 19.90 -4.71
C SER A 166 1.54 19.72 -5.29
N GLN A 167 0.86 18.63 -4.94
CA GLN A 167 -0.52 18.34 -5.37
C GLN A 167 -1.59 18.65 -4.32
N LYS A 168 -1.21 19.13 -3.12
CA LYS A 168 -2.18 19.67 -2.15
C LYS A 168 -2.62 21.07 -2.63
N PRO A 169 -3.93 21.32 -2.73
CA PRO A 169 -4.47 22.63 -3.08
C PRO A 169 -4.15 23.68 -2.01
#